data_AF-A0A9K3N4H2-F1
#
_entry.id   AF-A0A9K3N4H2-F1
#
_cell.length_a   1.000
_cell.length_b   1.000
_cell.length_c   1.000
_cell.angle_alpha   90.00
_cell.angle_beta   90.00
_cell.angle_gamma   90.00
#
_symmetry.space_group_name_H-M   'P 1'
#
loop_
_entity.id
_entity.type
_entity.pdbx_description
1 polymer ?
#
loop_
_entity_poly.entity_id
_entity_poly.type
_entity_poly.pdbx_seq_one_letter_code
_entity_poly.pdbx_strand_id
1 'polypeptide(L)'
;MLVEIPYIFMQAVVYGLLVYSMIGFDWTAAKFLWFFLFLFTNLLYLTFYGMMAVAVSPNADIAAIISSAFYGFWNLFSGFIIPRPKIPIWWRWYYWANPIAWTLYGLIVSQFGDYDDVLTNGETVKGYLRRYLGFRHDFLGAVAAVHVGLVVVFAFIFAYCIKSFNFQKR
;
A
#
# COMPACT_ATOMS: atom_id res chain seq x y z
N MET A 1 -8.58 -5.37 -17.30
CA MET A 1 -7.71 -5.99 -16.27
C MET A 1 -6.34 -6.37 -16.82
N LEU A 2 -6.24 -7.33 -17.75
CA LEU A 2 -4.92 -7.78 -18.27
C LEU A 2 -4.15 -6.69 -19.01
N VAL A 3 -4.85 -5.78 -19.69
CA VAL A 3 -4.23 -4.64 -20.41
C VAL A 3 -3.67 -3.56 -19.45
N GLU A 4 -4.22 -3.45 -18.24
CA GLU A 4 -3.78 -2.47 -17.24
C GLU A 4 -2.45 -2.87 -16.59
N ILE A 5 -2.17 -4.18 -16.49
CA ILE A 5 -0.98 -4.69 -15.79
C ILE A 5 0.32 -4.18 -16.45
N PRO A 6 0.52 -4.29 -17.78
CA PRO A 6 1.71 -3.73 -18.44
C PRO A 6 1.83 -2.22 -18.28
N TYR A 7 0.71 -1.49 -18.32
CA TYR A 7 0.71 -0.03 -18.18
C TYR A 7 1.15 0.37 -16.77
N ILE A 8 0.56 -0.24 -15.74
CA ILE A 8 0.91 -0.02 -14.34
C ILE A 8 2.36 -0.46 -14.06
N PHE A 9 2.84 -1.52 -14.71
CA PHE A 9 4.22 -1.95 -14.58
C PHE A 9 5.19 -0.89 -15.10
N MET A 10 4.97 -0.39 -16.32
CA MET A 10 5.79 0.68 -16.89
C MET A 10 5.72 1.96 -16.05
N GLN A 11 4.54 2.33 -15.56
CA GLN A 11 4.36 3.46 -14.66
C GLN A 11 5.12 3.27 -13.35
N ALA A 12 5.06 2.08 -12.75
CA ALA A 12 5.78 1.76 -11.52
C ALA A 12 7.29 1.79 -11.72
N VAL A 13 7.80 1.36 -12.88
CA VAL A 13 9.24 1.43 -13.21
C VAL A 13 9.69 2.88 -13.28
N VAL A 14 9.00 3.70 -14.08
CA VAL A 14 9.37 5.10 -14.28
C VAL A 14 9.25 5.89 -12.96
N TYR A 15 8.10 5.79 -12.30
CA TYR A 15 7.87 6.50 -11.04
C TYR A 15 8.79 6.00 -9.94
N GLY A 16 9.00 4.68 -9.86
CA GLY A 16 9.85 4.07 -8.86
C GLY A 16 11.30 4.52 -8.99
N LEU A 17 11.85 4.50 -10.20
CA LEU A 17 13.24 4.91 -10.45
C LEU A 17 13.46 6.40 -10.11
N LEU A 18 12.52 7.26 -10.50
CA LEU A 18 12.59 8.69 -10.20
C LEU A 18 12.52 8.97 -8.70
N VAL A 19 11.53 8.42 -8.00
CA VAL A 19 11.37 8.66 -6.55
C VAL A 19 12.53 8.05 -5.75
N TYR A 20 12.96 6.84 -6.11
CA TYR A 20 14.07 6.17 -5.43
C TYR A 20 15.37 6.98 -5.52
N SER A 21 15.65 7.51 -6.71
CA SER A 21 16.83 8.37 -6.93
C SER A 21 16.72 9.73 -6.24
N MET A 22 15.54 10.37 -6.26
CA MET A 22 15.32 11.67 -5.61
C MET A 22 15.43 11.63 -4.08
N ILE A 23 14.96 10.56 -3.46
CA ILE A 23 15.05 10.40 -1.99
C ILE A 23 16.51 10.09 -1.59
N GLY A 24 17.31 9.53 -2.49
CA GLY A 24 18.69 9.14 -2.20
C GLY A 24 18.77 7.85 -1.39
N PHE A 25 17.89 6.88 -1.66
CA PHE A 25 17.96 5.57 -1.02
C PHE A 25 19.23 4.80 -1.43
N ASP A 26 19.67 3.89 -0.56
CA ASP A 26 20.83 3.05 -0.83
C ASP A 26 20.60 2.13 -2.02
N TRP A 27 21.43 2.25 -3.06
CA TRP A 27 21.33 1.50 -4.31
C TRP A 27 21.76 0.03 -4.18
N THR A 28 21.05 -0.74 -3.36
CA THR A 28 21.15 -2.19 -3.30
C THR A 28 20.01 -2.84 -4.09
N ALA A 29 20.32 -3.83 -4.93
CA ALA A 29 19.32 -4.53 -5.74
C ALA A 29 18.16 -5.08 -4.90
N ALA A 30 18.45 -5.61 -3.70
CA ALA A 30 17.42 -6.11 -2.79
C ALA A 30 16.46 -5.00 -2.32
N LYS A 31 16.98 -3.86 -1.85
CA LYS A 31 16.16 -2.73 -1.36
C LYS A 31 15.34 -2.10 -2.48
N PHE A 32 15.92 -1.97 -3.67
CA PHE A 32 15.21 -1.50 -4.85
C PHE A 32 14.09 -2.45 -5.27
N LEU A 33 14.34 -3.77 -5.31
CA LEU A 33 13.32 -4.76 -5.65
C LEU A 33 12.17 -4.78 -4.64
N TRP A 34 12.46 -4.66 -3.35
CA TRP A 34 11.43 -4.52 -2.32
C TRP A 34 10.59 -3.26 -2.53
N PHE A 35 11.26 -2.12 -2.73
CA PHE A 35 10.59 -0.85 -3.01
C PHE A 35 9.69 -0.94 -4.25
N PHE A 36 10.22 -1.49 -5.34
CA PHE A 36 9.48 -1.69 -6.58
C PHE A 36 8.28 -2.63 -6.38
N LEU A 37 8.45 -3.74 -5.66
CA LEU A 37 7.37 -4.68 -5.37
C LEU A 37 6.22 -3.99 -4.62
N PHE A 38 6.51 -3.28 -3.54
CA PHE A 38 5.49 -2.57 -2.75
C PHE A 38 4.83 -1.44 -3.55
N LEU A 39 5.61 -0.71 -4.35
CA LEU A 39 5.09 0.34 -5.22
C LEU A 39 4.16 -0.21 -6.30
N PHE A 40 4.60 -1.24 -7.03
CA PHE A 40 3.83 -1.86 -8.10
C PHE A 40 2.54 -2.49 -7.59
N THR A 41 2.60 -3.26 -6.50
CA THR A 41 1.41 -3.85 -5.87
C THR A 41 0.46 -2.78 -5.33
N ASN A 42 0.98 -1.68 -4.78
CA ASN A 42 0.19 -0.52 -4.39
C ASN A 42 -0.58 0.09 -5.55
N LEU A 43 0.09 0.38 -6.67
CA LEU A 43 -0.58 0.94 -7.84
C LEU A 43 -1.63 -0.04 -8.40
N LEU A 44 -1.34 -1.34 -8.42
CA LEU A 44 -2.30 -2.36 -8.87
C LEU A 44 -3.60 -2.36 -8.05
N TYR A 45 -3.51 -2.47 -6.72
CA TYR A 45 -4.72 -2.55 -5.91
C TYR A 45 -5.50 -1.23 -5.92
N LEU A 46 -4.83 -0.06 -6.01
CA LEU A 46 -5.50 1.24 -6.12
C LEU A 46 -6.29 1.34 -7.42
N THR A 47 -5.72 0.89 -8.54
CA THR A 47 -6.41 0.87 -9.83
C THR A 47 -7.59 -0.11 -9.82
N PHE A 48 -7.41 -1.31 -9.26
CA PHE A 48 -8.51 -2.30 -9.15
C PHE A 48 -9.64 -1.79 -8.25
N TYR A 49 -9.32 -1.13 -7.15
CA TYR A 49 -10.32 -0.48 -6.30
C TYR A 49 -11.05 0.65 -7.03
N GLY A 50 -10.33 1.51 -7.76
CA GLY A 50 -10.94 2.59 -8.54
C GLY A 50 -11.91 2.06 -9.61
N MET A 51 -11.51 1.03 -10.35
CA MET A 51 -12.38 0.41 -11.35
C MET A 51 -13.61 -0.28 -10.72
N MET A 52 -13.44 -0.93 -9.55
CA MET A 52 -14.56 -1.49 -8.78
C MET A 52 -15.54 -0.39 -8.35
N ALA A 53 -15.05 0.73 -7.83
CA ALA A 53 -15.90 1.83 -7.39
C ALA A 53 -16.72 2.41 -8.54
N VAL A 54 -16.11 2.59 -9.72
CA VAL A 54 -16.81 3.03 -10.94
C VAL A 54 -17.87 2.00 -11.36
N ALA A 55 -17.54 0.71 -11.34
CA ALA A 55 -18.47 -0.35 -11.75
C ALA A 55 -19.71 -0.48 -10.85
N VAL A 56 -19.59 -0.15 -9.55
CA VAL A 56 -20.71 -0.23 -8.59
C VAL A 56 -21.51 1.08 -8.55
N SER A 57 -20.91 2.20 -8.94
CA SER A 57 -21.56 3.51 -8.89
C SER A 57 -22.46 3.77 -10.11
N PRO A 58 -23.53 4.57 -9.97
CA PRO A 58 -24.37 4.98 -11.09
C PRO A 58 -23.70 5.97 -12.06
N ASN A 59 -22.72 6.76 -11.57
CA ASN A 59 -22.00 7.78 -12.32
C ASN A 59 -20.57 7.92 -11.78
N ALA A 60 -19.61 8.18 -12.66
CA ALA A 60 -18.20 8.39 -12.36
C ALA A 60 -17.95 9.50 -11.33
N ASP A 61 -18.74 10.58 -11.35
CA ASP A 61 -18.61 11.66 -10.36
C ASP A 61 -18.90 11.17 -8.93
N ILE A 62 -19.97 10.37 -8.78
CA ILE A 62 -20.35 9.77 -7.50
C ILE A 62 -19.29 8.75 -7.08
N ALA A 63 -18.76 7.97 -8.02
CA ALA A 63 -17.67 7.03 -7.79
C ALA A 63 -16.44 7.73 -7.21
N ALA A 64 -16.06 8.88 -7.77
CA ALA A 64 -14.91 9.66 -7.35
C ALA A 64 -15.11 10.23 -5.93
N ILE A 65 -16.29 10.76 -5.62
CA ILE A 65 -16.62 11.28 -4.29
C ILE A 65 -16.53 10.15 -3.25
N ILE A 66 -17.14 8.99 -3.52
CA ILE A 66 -17.11 7.85 -2.59
C ILE A 66 -15.67 7.34 -2.42
N SER A 67 -14.95 7.15 -3.53
CA SER A 67 -13.57 6.64 -3.50
C SER A 67 -12.64 7.57 -2.73
N SER A 68 -12.75 8.89 -2.93
CA SER A 68 -11.92 9.87 -2.23
C SER A 68 -12.18 9.87 -0.71
N ALA A 69 -13.43 9.70 -0.27
CA ALA A 69 -13.75 9.54 1.15
C ALA A 69 -13.08 8.29 1.75
N PHE A 70 -13.17 7.14 1.08
CA PHE A 70 -12.50 5.91 1.50
C PHE A 70 -10.98 6.03 1.51
N TYR A 71 -10.39 6.70 0.51
CA TYR A 71 -8.96 7.01 0.51
C TYR A 71 -8.54 7.88 1.69
N GLY A 72 -9.38 8.83 2.09
CA GLY A 72 -9.17 9.64 3.28
C GLY A 72 -9.11 8.79 4.54
N PHE A 73 -10.06 7.86 4.71
CA PHE A 73 -10.07 6.92 5.84
C PHE A 73 -8.85 6.00 5.84
N TRP A 74 -8.47 5.44 4.69
CA TRP A 74 -7.26 4.63 4.60
C TRP A 74 -6.00 5.43 4.92
N ASN A 75 -5.88 6.68 4.48
CA ASN A 75 -4.73 7.52 4.83
C ASN A 75 -4.67 7.83 6.33
N LEU A 76 -5.80 8.14 6.96
CA LEU A 76 -5.87 8.50 8.38
C LEU A 76 -5.39 7.34 9.29
N PHE A 77 -5.82 6.12 8.98
CA PHE A 77 -5.47 4.92 9.75
C PHE A 77 -4.35 4.10 9.12
N SER A 78 -3.54 4.69 8.24
CA SER A 78 -2.41 4.02 7.58
C SER A 78 -1.22 3.76 8.52
N GLY A 79 -1.22 4.33 9.73
CA GLY A 79 -0.09 4.20 10.67
C GLY A 79 0.93 5.34 10.60
N PHE A 80 0.84 6.22 9.60
CA PHE A 80 1.71 7.40 9.50
C PHE A 80 1.17 8.58 10.30
N ILE A 81 -0.09 8.97 10.07
CA ILE A 81 -0.74 10.07 10.81
C ILE A 81 -1.03 9.64 12.25
N ILE A 82 -1.65 8.46 12.41
CA ILE A 82 -1.91 7.87 13.72
C ILE A 82 -1.05 6.62 13.86
N PRO A 83 0.04 6.66 14.66
CA PRO A 83 0.88 5.49 14.85
C PRO A 83 0.09 4.31 15.40
N ARG A 84 0.34 3.12 14.85
CA ARG A 84 -0.36 1.88 15.21
C ARG A 84 -0.45 1.63 16.74
N PRO A 85 0.60 1.89 17.56
CA PRO A 85 0.52 1.70 19.02
C PRO A 85 -0.48 2.64 19.71
N LYS A 86 -0.73 3.82 19.14
CA LYS A 86 -1.66 4.83 19.67
C LYS A 86 -3.12 4.59 19.25
N ILE A 87 -3.37 3.67 18.30
CA ILE A 87 -4.73 3.32 17.88
C ILE A 87 -5.40 2.50 19.00
N PRO A 88 -6.63 2.87 19.43
CA PRO A 88 -7.40 2.11 20.40
C PRO A 88 -7.52 0.64 19.98
N ILE A 89 -7.47 -0.29 20.95
CA ILE A 89 -7.45 -1.74 20.69
C ILE A 89 -8.64 -2.15 19.80
N TRP A 90 -9.82 -1.59 20.05
CA TRP A 90 -11.04 -1.82 19.28
C TRP A 90 -10.99 -1.37 17.83
N TRP A 91 -10.11 -0.42 17.47
CA TRP A 91 -9.94 0.09 16.08
C TRP A 91 -8.73 -0.52 15.36
N ARG A 92 -7.93 -1.32 16.07
CA ARG A 92 -6.69 -1.88 15.54
C ARG A 92 -6.92 -2.89 14.39
N TRP A 93 -8.09 -3.53 14.33
CA TRP A 93 -8.44 -4.40 13.21
C TRP A 93 -8.51 -3.64 11.89
N TYR A 94 -8.97 -2.38 11.90
CA TYR A 94 -9.06 -1.58 10.69
C TYR A 94 -7.68 -1.25 10.12
N TYR A 95 -6.71 -0.97 11.00
CA TYR A 95 -5.31 -0.82 10.60
C TYR A 95 -4.80 -2.06 9.85
N TRP A 96 -5.13 -3.27 10.33
CA TRP A 96 -4.73 -4.51 9.68
C TRP A 96 -5.55 -4.86 8.42
N ALA A 97 -6.75 -4.31 8.27
CA ALA A 97 -7.54 -4.46 7.05
C ALA A 97 -7.18 -3.42 5.96
N ASN A 98 -6.47 -2.36 6.34
CA ASN A 98 -6.14 -1.24 5.47
C ASN A 98 -4.94 -1.55 4.56
N PRO A 99 -5.12 -1.60 3.23
CA PRO A 99 -4.02 -1.90 2.31
C PRO A 99 -2.92 -0.84 2.34
N ILE A 100 -3.25 0.43 2.56
CA ILE A 100 -2.27 1.52 2.63
C ILE A 100 -1.36 1.36 3.85
N ALA A 101 -1.89 0.84 4.97
CA ALA A 101 -1.11 0.61 6.18
C ALA A 101 0.00 -0.42 5.96
N TRP A 102 -0.30 -1.49 5.23
CA TRP A 102 0.69 -2.50 4.87
C TRP A 102 1.72 -1.98 3.86
N THR A 103 1.33 -1.10 2.94
CA THR A 103 2.26 -0.49 1.97
C THR A 103 3.28 0.37 2.69
N LEU A 104 2.83 1.22 3.62
CA LEU A 104 3.72 2.05 4.42
C LEU A 104 4.64 1.21 5.31
N TYR A 105 4.10 0.16 5.93
CA TYR A 105 4.92 -0.78 6.69
C TYR A 105 6.01 -1.38 5.81
N GLY A 106 5.65 -1.93 4.64
CA GLY A 106 6.58 -2.58 3.72
C GLY A 106 7.66 -1.63 3.19
N LEU A 107 7.28 -0.43 2.76
CA LEU A 107 8.22 0.58 2.28
C LEU A 107 9.19 1.02 3.39
N ILE A 108 8.68 1.38 4.56
CA ILE A 108 9.52 1.88 5.66
C ILE A 108 10.46 0.79 6.18
N VAL A 109 9.96 -0.43 6.33
CA VAL A 109 10.77 -1.53 6.88
C VAL A 109 11.78 -2.08 5.87
N SER A 110 11.45 -2.11 4.58
CA SER A 110 12.39 -2.55 3.54
C SER A 110 13.54 -1.58 3.33
N GLN A 111 13.28 -0.27 3.47
CA GLN A 111 14.34 0.71 3.33
C GLN A 111 15.09 0.85 4.65
N PHE A 112 14.41 1.14 5.76
CA PHE A 112 15.05 1.60 7.01
C PHE A 112 15.13 0.56 8.13
N GLY A 113 14.54 -0.62 7.96
CA GLY A 113 14.42 -1.60 9.06
C GLY A 113 15.73 -2.25 9.52
N ASP A 114 16.78 -2.11 8.72
CA ASP A 114 18.13 -2.64 8.92
C ASP A 114 19.18 -1.54 9.26
N TYR A 115 18.78 -0.27 9.35
CA TYR A 115 19.70 0.82 9.74
C TYR A 115 19.86 0.89 11.26
N ASP A 116 21.10 0.75 11.70
CA ASP A 116 21.51 0.92 13.09
C ASP A 116 22.02 2.35 13.40
N ASP A 117 21.92 3.26 12.43
CA ASP A 117 22.30 4.66 12.60
C ASP A 117 21.56 5.31 13.76
N VAL A 118 22.30 6.08 14.55
CA VAL A 118 21.81 6.73 15.76
C VAL A 118 21.23 8.09 15.38
N LEU A 119 19.97 8.29 15.71
CA LEU A 119 19.28 9.57 15.55
C LEU A 119 19.86 10.61 16.54
N THR A 120 19.56 11.88 16.31
CA THR A 120 20.02 13.00 17.17
C THR A 120 19.61 12.87 18.65
N ASN A 121 18.63 12.02 18.96
CA ASN A 121 18.15 11.73 20.30
C ASN A 121 18.83 10.51 20.96
N GLY A 122 19.82 9.89 20.31
CA GLY A 122 20.54 8.72 20.83
C GLY A 122 19.86 7.36 20.61
N GLU A 123 18.70 7.30 19.95
CA GLU A 123 18.00 6.05 19.59
C GLU A 123 18.36 5.61 18.16
N THR A 124 18.48 4.31 17.89
CA THR A 124 18.69 3.83 16.52
C THR A 124 17.43 4.01 15.67
N VAL A 125 17.57 4.18 14.35
CA VAL A 125 16.43 4.24 13.41
C VAL A 125 15.51 3.03 13.61
N LYS A 126 16.08 1.82 13.68
CA LYS A 126 15.34 0.58 13.99
C LYS A 126 14.59 0.64 15.33
N GLY A 127 15.20 1.20 16.37
CA GLY A 127 14.59 1.40 17.68
C GLY A 127 13.36 2.31 17.60
N TYR A 128 13.49 3.43 16.90
CA TYR A 128 12.40 4.37 16.67
C TYR A 128 11.24 3.74 15.89
N LEU A 129 11.52 3.03 14.79
CA LEU A 129 10.50 2.33 14.00
C LEU A 129 9.71 1.33 14.85
N ARG A 130 10.39 0.62 15.76
CA ARG A 130 9.77 -0.35 16.65
C ARG A 130 8.94 0.30 17.75
N ARG A 131 9.45 1.35 18.38
CA ARG A 131 8.80 2.02 19.52
C ARG A 131 7.65 2.91 19.09
N TYR A 132 7.86 3.73 18.07
CA TYR A 132 6.90 4.74 17.63
C TYR A 132 5.89 4.17 16.64
N LEU A 133 6.35 3.52 15.57
CA LEU A 133 5.47 2.98 14.51
C LEU A 133 5.01 1.54 14.79
N GLY A 134 5.69 0.82 15.69
CA GLY A 134 5.38 -0.57 15.98
C GLY A 134 5.82 -1.54 14.88
N PHE A 135 6.76 -1.12 14.04
CA PHE A 135 7.25 -1.87 12.89
C PHE A 135 8.41 -2.80 13.28
N ARG A 136 8.43 -3.99 12.69
CA ARG A 136 9.42 -5.05 12.91
C ARG A 136 9.95 -5.53 11.57
N HIS A 137 11.27 -5.55 11.43
CA HIS A 137 11.95 -6.00 10.22
C HIS A 137 11.78 -7.48 9.94
N ASP A 138 11.77 -8.31 10.99
CA ASP A 138 11.55 -9.77 10.88
C ASP A 138 10.18 -10.13 10.27
N PHE A 139 9.24 -9.17 10.25
CA PHE A 139 7.91 -9.35 9.70
C PHE A 139 7.80 -8.96 8.21
N LEU A 140 8.89 -8.50 7.58
CA LEU A 140 8.87 -7.99 6.20
C LEU A 140 8.36 -9.04 5.20
N GLY A 141 8.77 -10.31 5.35
CA GLY A 141 8.28 -11.40 4.51
C GLY A 141 6.78 -11.65 4.65
N ALA A 142 6.26 -11.57 5.88
CA ALA A 142 4.82 -11.71 6.14
C ALA A 142 4.04 -10.52 5.57
N VAL A 143 4.58 -9.30 5.68
CA VAL A 143 4.00 -8.07 5.10
C VAL A 143 3.90 -8.21 3.58
N ALA A 144 4.97 -8.70 2.93
CA ALA A 144 4.96 -8.97 1.50
C ALA A 144 3.90 -10.00 1.10
N ALA A 145 3.78 -11.09 1.86
CA ALA A 145 2.77 -12.13 1.61
C ALA A 145 1.34 -11.59 1.76
N VAL A 146 1.06 -10.79 2.80
CA VAL A 146 -0.23 -10.11 2.99
C VAL A 146 -0.52 -9.15 1.83
N HIS A 147 0.49 -8.41 1.38
CA HIS A 147 0.37 -7.49 0.25
C HIS A 147 0.01 -8.19 -1.06
N VAL A 148 0.69 -9.28 -1.37
CA VAL A 148 0.37 -10.11 -2.54
C VAL A 148 -1.04 -10.70 -2.40
N GLY A 149 -1.41 -11.17 -1.20
CA GLY A 149 -2.76 -11.63 -0.90
C GLY A 149 -3.83 -10.56 -1.13
N LEU A 150 -3.57 -9.32 -0.73
CA LEU A 150 -4.48 -8.19 -0.98
C LEU A 150 -4.67 -7.93 -2.47
N VAL A 151 -3.60 -7.94 -3.27
CA VAL A 151 -3.70 -7.78 -4.73
C VAL A 151 -4.58 -8.87 -5.34
N VAL A 152 -4.40 -10.12 -4.90
CA VAL A 152 -5.22 -11.25 -5.35
C VAL A 152 -6.68 -11.06 -4.95
N VAL A 153 -6.97 -10.65 -3.72
CA VAL A 153 -8.33 -10.36 -3.24
C VAL A 153 -8.99 -9.25 -4.06
N PHE A 154 -8.30 -8.12 -4.28
CA PHE A 154 -8.84 -7.03 -5.10
C PHE A 154 -9.07 -7.46 -6.56
N ALA A 155 -8.18 -8.27 -7.12
CA ALA A 155 -8.35 -8.83 -8.45
C ALA A 155 -9.59 -9.75 -8.53
N PHE A 156 -9.80 -10.62 -7.54
CA PHE A 156 -10.98 -11.48 -7.47
C PHE A 156 -12.28 -10.69 -7.29
N ILE A 157 -12.30 -9.70 -6.39
CA ILE A 157 -13.46 -8.83 -6.18
C ILE A 157 -13.81 -8.10 -7.47
N PHE A 158 -12.81 -7.54 -8.15
CA PHE A 158 -13.02 -6.86 -9.43
C PHE A 158 -13.59 -7.81 -10.50
N ALA A 159 -13.03 -9.01 -10.64
CA ALA A 159 -13.53 -10.03 -11.56
C ALA A 159 -14.98 -10.44 -11.24
N TYR A 160 -15.31 -10.56 -9.95
CA TYR A 160 -16.68 -10.82 -9.48
C TYR A 160 -17.62 -9.66 -9.80
N CYS A 161 -17.22 -8.42 -9.56
CA CYS A 161 -18.01 -7.23 -9.89
C CYS A 161 -18.32 -7.15 -11.37
N ILE A 162 -17.35 -7.38 -12.27
CA ILE A 162 -17.62 -7.42 -13.72
C ILE A 162 -18.64 -8.51 -14.06
N LYS A 163 -18.49 -9.71 -13.47
CA LYS A 163 -19.40 -10.83 -13.73
C LYS A 163 -20.82 -10.55 -13.23
N SER A 164 -20.95 -9.97 -12.04
CA SER A 164 -22.24 -9.69 -11.38
C SER A 164 -22.95 -8.47 -11.98
N PHE A 165 -22.19 -7.44 -12.37
CA PHE A 165 -22.69 -6.22 -12.99
C PHE A 165 -22.50 -6.24 -14.52
N ASN A 166 -22.54 -7.42 -15.16
CA ASN A 166 -22.47 -7.50 -16.61
C ASN A 166 -23.73 -6.86 -17.23
N PHE A 167 -23.69 -5.54 -17.39
CA PHE A 167 -24.71 -4.66 -17.96
C PHE A 167 -24.90 -4.86 -19.47
N GLN A 168 -24.35 -5.92 -20.08
CA GLN A 168 -24.67 -6.32 -21.47
C GLN A 168 -26.14 -6.75 -21.69
N LYS A 169 -27.03 -6.52 -20.71
CA LYS A 169 -28.49 -6.70 -20.82
C LYS A 169 -29.29 -5.42 -20.52
N ARG A 170 -28.69 -4.24 -20.62
CA ARG A 170 -29.44 -2.98 -20.56
C ARG A 170 -29.17 -2.10 -21.77
#